data_AF-A0A4P9WB97-F1
#
_entry.id   AF-A0A4P9WB97-F1
#
_cell.length_a   1.000
_cell.length_b   1.000
_cell.length_c   1.000
_cell.angle_alpha   90.00
_cell.angle_beta   90.00
_cell.angle_gamma   90.00
#
_symmetry.space_group_name_H-M   'P 1'
#
loop_
_entity.id
_entity.type
_entity.pdbx_description
1 polymer ?
#
loop_
_entity_poly.entity_id
_entity_poly.type
_entity_poly.pdbx_seq_one_letter_code
_entity_poly.pdbx_strand_id
1 'polypeptide(L)'
;MPPPSVTGTEMSSVFNENEDEESRALRRSLKRAKIVNEIVDTEKQFLNDMEILMEVYRVPAMETGALSPHEVKILFANLDVVIQTSREVLDVLLAATQGEDTWVGEAFNQMMRRIETTYCDYCKNNEAAMTLLAALASPDCPPETKKFLQECQSRLQGRTGAWDLGSLVIKPVQRVLKYPLLIKQLLKETVPTHPDHVELVRASVEIEKVAEKINEVKKRKDIVEKYVDGKGNTNVIHGITKKWTRSAQQVKMALPGRGADGTYDELYDALSQKLDLQYRSASQLYKDLDFW
;
A
#
# COMPACT_ATOMS: atom_id res chain seq x y z
N MET A 1 62.18 -31.41 -3.71
CA MET A 1 60.78 -31.74 -3.37
C MET A 1 59.95 -31.43 -4.61
N PRO A 2 59.11 -32.35 -5.13
CA PRO A 2 58.19 -32.02 -6.21
C PRO A 2 56.98 -31.24 -5.66
N PRO A 3 56.29 -30.43 -6.47
CA PRO A 3 55.11 -29.69 -6.03
C PRO A 3 53.93 -30.64 -5.79
N PRO A 4 52.96 -30.30 -4.92
CA PRO A 4 51.82 -31.16 -4.67
C PRO A 4 50.94 -31.26 -5.91
N SER A 5 50.70 -32.48 -6.39
CA SER A 5 49.74 -32.79 -7.45
C SER A 5 48.33 -32.57 -6.92
N VAL A 6 47.66 -31.50 -7.37
CA VAL A 6 46.22 -31.30 -7.17
C VAL A 6 45.49 -32.40 -7.94
N THR A 7 44.74 -33.23 -7.23
CA THR A 7 44.06 -34.40 -7.82
C THR A 7 42.82 -33.97 -8.62
N GLY A 8 42.53 -34.65 -9.74
CA GLY A 8 41.43 -34.30 -10.65
C GLY A 8 40.02 -34.32 -10.04
N THR A 9 39.85 -34.96 -8.87
CA THR A 9 38.60 -34.99 -8.12
C THR A 9 38.28 -33.65 -7.44
N GLU A 10 39.28 -32.97 -6.86
CA GLU A 10 39.11 -31.64 -6.24
C GLU A 10 38.83 -30.55 -7.28
N MET A 11 39.42 -30.67 -8.48
CA MET A 11 39.09 -29.76 -9.58
C MET A 11 37.64 -29.92 -10.01
N SER A 12 37.17 -31.16 -10.21
CA SER A 12 35.80 -31.42 -10.64
C SER A 12 34.73 -30.96 -9.64
N SER A 13 35.00 -31.05 -8.32
CA SER A 13 34.07 -30.58 -7.29
C SER A 13 34.01 -29.06 -7.21
N VAL A 14 35.17 -28.38 -7.33
CA VAL A 14 35.24 -26.91 -7.34
C VAL A 14 34.57 -26.33 -8.59
N PHE A 15 34.72 -26.96 -9.76
CA PHE A 15 34.01 -26.54 -10.98
C PHE A 15 32.49 -26.69 -10.83
N ASN A 16 32.01 -27.78 -10.21
CA ASN A 16 30.58 -28.04 -10.03
C ASN A 16 29.94 -27.10 -8.97
N GLU A 17 30.66 -26.76 -7.89
CA GLU A 17 30.21 -25.79 -6.89
C GLU A 17 30.12 -24.35 -7.43
N ASN A 18 31.06 -23.96 -8.31
CA ASN A 18 31.06 -22.65 -8.95
C ASN A 18 29.89 -22.48 -9.94
N GLU A 19 29.56 -23.50 -10.73
CA GLU A 19 28.40 -23.48 -11.64
C GLU A 19 27.06 -23.38 -10.88
N ASP A 20 26.96 -24.05 -9.74
CA ASP A 20 25.79 -23.99 -8.85
C ASP A 20 25.67 -22.63 -8.14
N GLU A 21 26.78 -21.98 -7.81
CA GLU A 21 26.80 -20.64 -7.22
C GLU A 21 26.45 -19.54 -8.24
N GLU A 22 27.02 -19.60 -9.44
CA GLU A 22 26.73 -18.67 -10.53
C GLU A 22 25.25 -18.78 -10.96
N SER A 23 24.72 -20.01 -11.06
CA SER A 23 23.30 -20.26 -11.32
C SER A 23 22.38 -19.69 -10.24
N ARG A 24 22.78 -19.76 -8.96
CA ARG A 24 22.02 -19.17 -7.84
C ARG A 24 22.09 -17.64 -7.86
N ALA A 25 23.26 -17.07 -8.15
CA ALA A 25 23.45 -15.63 -8.27
C ALA A 25 22.59 -15.04 -9.40
N LEU A 26 22.57 -15.70 -10.56
CA LEU A 26 21.74 -15.30 -11.69
C LEU A 26 20.25 -15.35 -11.32
N ARG A 27 19.77 -16.42 -10.69
CA ARG A 27 18.37 -16.54 -10.23
C ARG A 27 17.99 -15.42 -9.26
N ARG A 28 18.86 -15.11 -8.30
CA ARG A 28 18.66 -14.01 -7.34
C ARG A 28 18.59 -12.66 -8.05
N SER A 29 19.52 -12.39 -8.97
CA SER A 29 19.53 -11.16 -9.77
C SER A 29 18.23 -10.98 -10.57
N LEU A 30 17.74 -12.05 -11.22
CA LEU A 30 16.47 -12.02 -11.95
C LEU A 30 15.26 -11.77 -11.02
N LYS A 31 15.23 -12.37 -9.82
CA LYS A 31 14.20 -12.11 -8.82
C LYS A 31 14.22 -10.65 -8.37
N ARG A 32 15.41 -10.14 -8.08
CA ARG A 32 15.63 -8.75 -7.68
C ARG A 32 15.12 -7.78 -8.75
N ALA A 33 15.48 -8.00 -10.02
CA ALA A 33 15.01 -7.19 -11.15
C ALA A 33 13.48 -7.18 -11.29
N LYS A 34 12.82 -8.33 -11.09
CA LYS A 34 11.35 -8.40 -11.08
C LYS A 34 10.73 -7.55 -9.98
N ILE A 35 11.30 -7.58 -8.77
CA ILE A 35 10.80 -6.79 -7.63
C ILE A 35 10.98 -5.29 -7.90
N VAL A 36 12.13 -4.89 -8.47
CA VAL A 36 12.37 -3.49 -8.88
C VAL A 36 11.33 -3.03 -9.90
N ASN A 37 11.07 -3.84 -10.93
CA ASN A 37 10.05 -3.53 -11.92
C ASN A 37 8.65 -3.45 -11.29
N GLU A 38 8.32 -4.37 -10.38
CA GLU A 38 7.05 -4.33 -9.64
C GLU A 38 6.89 -3.02 -8.85
N ILE A 39 7.94 -2.57 -8.13
CA ILE A 39 7.91 -1.31 -7.39
C ILE A 39 7.58 -0.13 -8.32
N VAL A 40 8.27 -0.05 -9.45
CA VAL A 40 8.13 1.04 -10.43
C VAL A 40 6.77 0.99 -11.11
N ASP A 41 6.35 -0.16 -11.62
CA ASP A 41 5.10 -0.29 -12.38
C ASP A 41 3.88 -0.12 -11.48
N THR A 42 3.93 -0.61 -10.24
CA THR A 42 2.86 -0.37 -9.27
C THR A 42 2.83 1.08 -8.79
N GLU A 43 3.95 1.82 -8.79
CA GLU A 43 3.96 3.27 -8.52
C GLU A 43 3.30 4.05 -9.67
N LYS A 44 3.64 3.71 -10.93
CA LYS A 44 2.98 4.31 -12.12
C LYS A 44 1.47 4.10 -12.07
N GLN A 45 1.03 2.88 -11.78
CA GLN A 45 -0.40 2.58 -11.69
C GLN A 45 -1.07 3.35 -10.55
N PHE A 46 -0.42 3.43 -9.39
CA PHE A 46 -0.93 4.20 -8.26
C PHE A 46 -1.07 5.69 -8.60
N LEU A 47 -0.04 6.30 -9.20
CA LEU A 47 -0.07 7.70 -9.64
C LEU A 47 -1.22 7.95 -10.62
N ASN A 48 -1.35 7.11 -11.65
CA ASN A 48 -2.42 7.20 -12.63
C ASN A 48 -3.81 7.12 -11.97
N ASP A 49 -4.00 6.20 -11.02
CA ASP A 49 -5.27 6.09 -10.28
C ASP A 49 -5.58 7.37 -9.48
N MET A 50 -4.56 8.02 -8.90
CA MET A 50 -4.72 9.26 -8.14
C MET A 50 -5.02 10.46 -9.06
N GLU A 51 -4.39 10.52 -10.24
CA GLU A 51 -4.69 11.52 -11.25
C GLU A 51 -6.13 11.37 -11.78
N ILE A 52 -6.58 10.13 -12.01
CA ILE A 52 -7.98 9.84 -12.36
C ILE A 52 -8.93 10.26 -11.24
N LEU A 53 -8.61 9.97 -9.97
CA LEU A 53 -9.42 10.42 -8.83
C LEU A 53 -9.56 11.95 -8.79
N MET A 54 -8.48 12.66 -9.08
CA MET A 54 -8.47 14.12 -9.19
C MET A 54 -9.35 14.61 -10.34
N GLU A 55 -9.14 14.08 -11.55
CA GLU A 55 -9.78 14.52 -12.79
C GLU A 55 -11.27 14.17 -12.84
N VAL A 56 -11.64 12.96 -12.41
CA VAL A 56 -13.00 12.44 -12.56
C VAL A 56 -13.91 12.84 -11.40
N TYR A 57 -13.35 13.00 -10.20
CA TYR A 57 -14.15 13.31 -9.01
C TYR A 57 -13.84 14.67 -8.40
N ARG A 58 -12.59 14.93 -8.00
CA ARG A 58 -12.28 16.13 -7.20
C ARG A 58 -12.54 17.42 -7.96
N VAL A 59 -12.04 17.54 -9.18
CA VAL A 59 -12.23 18.75 -10.01
C VAL A 59 -13.71 18.96 -10.34
N PRO A 60 -14.44 17.96 -10.89
CA PRO A 60 -15.88 18.13 -11.15
C PRO A 60 -16.72 18.42 -9.90
N ALA A 61 -16.38 17.84 -8.74
CA ALA A 61 -17.10 18.12 -7.50
C ALA A 61 -16.97 19.58 -7.06
N MET A 62 -15.81 20.21 -7.29
CA MET A 62 -15.58 21.62 -7.00
C MET A 62 -16.29 22.55 -7.99
N GLU A 63 -16.37 22.18 -9.26
CA GLU A 63 -16.97 23.01 -10.31
C GLU A 63 -18.49 22.96 -10.30
N THR A 64 -19.07 21.79 -10.06
CA THR A 64 -20.52 21.56 -10.10
C THR A 64 -21.22 21.92 -8.79
N GLY A 65 -20.48 21.97 -7.68
CA GLY A 65 -21.06 22.11 -6.34
C GLY A 65 -21.87 20.90 -5.88
N ALA A 66 -21.76 19.75 -6.58
CA ALA A 66 -22.47 18.51 -6.23
C ALA A 66 -22.04 17.92 -4.87
N LEU A 67 -20.87 18.35 -4.38
CA LEU A 67 -20.40 18.14 -3.01
C LEU A 67 -20.06 19.50 -2.41
N SER A 68 -20.39 19.68 -1.13
CA SER A 68 -19.99 20.89 -0.41
C SER A 68 -18.46 21.00 -0.30
N PRO A 69 -17.90 22.21 -0.16
CA PRO A 69 -16.46 22.38 0.04
C PRO A 69 -15.91 21.60 1.24
N HIS A 70 -16.74 21.38 2.26
CA HIS A 70 -16.38 20.58 3.43
C HIS A 70 -16.27 19.09 3.10
N GLU A 71 -17.24 18.55 2.36
CA GLU A 71 -17.23 17.14 1.91
C GLU A 71 -16.05 16.85 0.96
N VAL A 72 -15.77 17.76 0.02
CA VAL A 72 -14.58 17.67 -0.86
C VAL A 72 -13.30 17.62 -0.02
N LYS A 73 -13.17 18.48 0.98
CA LYS A 73 -12.01 18.50 1.87
C LYS A 73 -11.87 17.22 2.69
N ILE A 74 -12.99 16.64 3.14
CA ILE A 74 -12.99 15.37 3.88
C ILE A 74 -12.57 14.21 2.97
N LEU A 75 -13.21 14.07 1.81
CA LEU A 75 -13.01 12.94 0.89
C LEU A 75 -11.61 12.91 0.30
N PHE A 76 -11.12 14.06 -0.18
CA PHE A 76 -9.87 14.12 -0.93
C PHE A 76 -8.68 14.63 -0.11
N ALA A 77 -8.90 15.12 1.11
CA ALA A 77 -7.84 15.59 2.01
C ALA A 77 -6.80 16.46 1.27
N ASN A 78 -5.53 16.04 1.30
CA ASN A 78 -4.38 16.62 0.60
C ASN A 78 -3.99 15.82 -0.66
N LEU A 79 -4.97 15.33 -1.44
CA LEU A 79 -4.74 14.50 -2.65
C LEU A 79 -3.77 15.13 -3.65
N ASP A 80 -3.79 16.45 -3.82
CA ASP A 80 -2.84 17.18 -4.66
C ASP A 80 -1.39 16.95 -4.22
N VAL A 81 -1.13 16.98 -2.91
CA VAL A 81 0.19 16.68 -2.34
C VAL A 81 0.53 15.20 -2.49
N VAL A 82 -0.44 14.29 -2.36
CA VAL A 82 -0.23 12.84 -2.60
C VAL A 82 0.22 12.58 -4.04
N ILE A 83 -0.47 13.15 -5.02
CA ILE A 83 -0.11 13.04 -6.44
C ILE A 83 1.29 13.58 -6.69
N GLN A 84 1.59 14.77 -6.15
CA GLN A 84 2.91 15.38 -6.34
C GLN A 84 4.03 14.54 -5.72
N THR A 85 3.83 14.05 -4.50
CA THR A 85 4.81 13.18 -3.82
C THR A 85 4.98 11.86 -4.56
N SER A 86 3.91 11.25 -5.07
CA SER A 86 4.00 10.01 -5.88
C SER A 86 4.75 10.22 -7.20
N ARG A 87 4.53 11.35 -7.88
CA ARG A 87 5.28 11.71 -9.08
C ARG A 87 6.77 11.85 -8.79
N GLU A 88 7.15 12.55 -7.72
CA GLU A 88 8.55 12.69 -7.32
C GLU A 88 9.19 11.35 -6.92
N VAL A 89 8.44 10.48 -6.21
CA VAL A 89 8.90 9.11 -5.90
C VAL A 89 9.16 8.34 -7.21
N LEU A 90 8.25 8.42 -8.17
CA LEU A 90 8.41 7.77 -9.46
C LEU A 90 9.64 8.30 -10.23
N ASP A 91 9.84 9.62 -10.25
CA ASP A 91 10.99 10.24 -10.93
C ASP A 91 12.32 9.77 -10.35
N VAL A 92 12.45 9.74 -9.02
CA VAL A 92 13.66 9.27 -8.33
C VAL A 92 13.85 7.77 -8.55
N LEU A 93 12.79 6.96 -8.53
CA LEU A 93 12.86 5.52 -8.82
C LEU A 93 13.29 5.24 -10.27
N LEU A 94 12.76 5.99 -11.24
CA LEU A 94 13.15 5.85 -12.64
C LEU A 94 14.62 6.24 -12.85
N ALA A 95 15.11 7.28 -12.19
CA ALA A 95 16.53 7.62 -12.23
C ALA A 95 17.40 6.53 -11.58
N ALA A 96 16.97 5.98 -10.45
CA ALA A 96 17.69 4.96 -9.71
C ALA A 96 17.73 3.58 -10.39
N THR A 97 17.00 3.38 -11.49
CA THR A 97 16.86 2.09 -12.19
C THR A 97 17.41 2.08 -13.62
N GLN A 98 18.03 3.18 -14.07
CA GLN A 98 18.61 3.31 -15.42
C GLN A 98 20.04 2.76 -15.56
N GLY A 99 20.75 2.51 -14.45
CA GLY A 99 22.14 2.03 -14.44
C GLY A 99 22.28 0.51 -14.41
N GLU A 100 23.53 0.05 -14.46
CA GLU A 100 23.89 -1.38 -14.28
C GLU A 100 23.50 -1.86 -12.86
N ASP A 101 23.81 -1.04 -11.86
CA ASP A 101 23.30 -1.20 -10.50
C ASP A 101 22.05 -0.33 -10.29
N THR A 102 21.07 -0.88 -9.57
CA THR A 102 19.86 -0.12 -9.17
C THR A 102 19.96 0.36 -7.72
N TRP A 103 19.51 1.59 -7.46
CA TRP A 103 19.70 2.31 -6.20
C TRP A 103 18.36 2.63 -5.52
N VAL A 104 17.53 1.61 -5.34
CA VAL A 104 16.16 1.77 -4.85
C VAL A 104 16.13 2.12 -3.36
N GLY A 105 17.04 1.56 -2.57
CA GLY A 105 17.16 1.91 -1.14
C GLY A 105 17.47 3.39 -0.95
N GLU A 106 18.47 3.88 -1.69
CA GLU A 106 18.83 5.30 -1.70
C GLU A 106 17.65 6.18 -2.15
N ALA A 107 16.96 5.82 -3.24
CA ALA A 107 15.78 6.53 -3.74
C ALA A 107 14.69 6.70 -2.65
N PHE A 108 14.37 5.62 -1.92
CA PHE A 108 13.40 5.70 -0.83
C PHE A 108 13.89 6.56 0.34
N ASN A 109 15.16 6.47 0.70
CA ASN A 109 15.73 7.29 1.78
C ASN A 109 15.65 8.79 1.48
N GLN A 110 15.88 9.19 0.22
CA GLN A 110 15.71 10.59 -0.22
C GLN A 110 14.27 11.08 -0.07
N MET A 111 13.30 10.22 -0.35
CA MET A 111 11.87 10.57 -0.32
C MET A 111 11.18 10.32 1.04
N MET A 112 11.85 9.65 1.98
CA MET A 112 11.27 9.11 3.21
C MET A 112 10.49 10.15 4.02
N ARG A 113 11.11 11.30 4.29
CA ARG A 113 10.49 12.40 5.06
C ARG A 113 9.25 12.95 4.36
N ARG A 114 9.28 13.04 3.04
CA ARG A 114 8.18 13.58 2.24
C ARG A 114 7.02 12.58 2.16
N ILE A 115 7.32 11.29 1.99
CA ILE A 115 6.35 10.20 2.11
C ILE A 115 5.68 10.27 3.49
N GLU A 116 6.46 10.28 4.57
CA GLU A 116 5.93 10.33 5.94
C GLU A 116 4.96 11.48 6.13
N THR A 117 5.38 12.70 5.80
CA THR A 117 4.57 13.92 6.00
C THR A 117 3.27 13.86 5.18
N THR A 118 3.39 13.54 3.90
CA THR A 118 2.26 13.54 2.95
C THR A 118 1.18 12.52 3.34
N TYR A 119 1.60 11.28 3.61
CA TYR A 119 0.66 10.19 3.89
C TYR A 119 0.15 10.24 5.33
N CYS A 120 0.92 10.77 6.30
CA CYS A 120 0.37 11.07 7.62
C CYS A 120 -0.77 12.07 7.54
N ASP A 121 -0.63 13.14 6.75
CA ASP A 121 -1.67 14.16 6.59
C ASP A 121 -2.92 13.60 5.91
N TYR A 122 -2.74 12.79 4.86
CA TYR A 122 -3.86 12.15 4.16
C TYR A 122 -4.63 11.20 5.11
N CYS A 123 -3.90 10.38 5.87
CA CYS A 123 -4.48 9.37 6.74
C CYS A 123 -5.29 9.94 7.91
N LYS A 124 -5.06 11.20 8.31
CA LYS A 124 -5.83 11.86 9.41
C LYS A 124 -7.33 11.92 9.12
N ASN A 125 -7.70 12.11 7.87
CA ASN A 125 -9.11 12.29 7.47
C ASN A 125 -9.76 10.99 6.99
N ASN A 126 -9.00 9.88 6.91
CA ASN A 126 -9.48 8.65 6.29
C ASN A 126 -10.77 8.10 6.92
N GLU A 127 -10.91 8.17 8.25
CA GLU A 127 -12.14 7.73 8.92
C GLU A 127 -13.36 8.60 8.56
N ALA A 128 -13.20 9.92 8.60
CA ALA A 128 -14.25 10.84 8.17
C ALA A 128 -14.61 10.65 6.70
N ALA A 129 -13.61 10.39 5.84
CA ALA A 129 -13.81 10.06 4.44
C ALA A 129 -14.61 8.76 4.25
N MET A 130 -14.30 7.70 5.00
CA MET A 130 -15.07 6.44 4.94
C MET A 130 -16.52 6.62 5.42
N THR A 131 -16.74 7.37 6.50
CA THR A 131 -18.09 7.70 6.99
C THR A 131 -18.87 8.49 5.96
N LEU A 132 -18.24 9.49 5.34
CA LEU A 132 -18.88 10.29 4.29
C LEU A 132 -19.15 9.44 3.05
N LEU A 133 -18.24 8.55 2.63
CA LEU A 133 -18.50 7.62 1.53
C LEU A 133 -19.70 6.72 1.81
N ALA A 134 -19.84 6.22 3.04
CA ALA A 134 -21.00 5.43 3.43
C ALA A 134 -22.31 6.24 3.38
N ALA A 135 -22.27 7.51 3.79
CA ALA A 135 -23.41 8.41 3.70
C ALA A 135 -23.77 8.77 2.25
N LEU A 136 -22.77 9.02 1.39
CA LEU A 136 -22.98 9.27 -0.04
C LEU A 136 -23.49 8.03 -0.78
N ALA A 137 -23.17 6.86 -0.25
CA ALA A 137 -23.73 5.59 -0.67
C ALA A 137 -25.01 5.25 0.10
N SER A 138 -25.68 6.15 0.83
CA SER A 138 -26.96 5.85 1.49
C SER A 138 -28.17 6.30 0.64
N PRO A 139 -29.40 5.82 0.94
CA PRO A 139 -30.56 6.11 0.09
C PRO A 139 -30.99 7.57 0.26
N ASP A 140 -30.63 8.14 1.41
CA ASP A 140 -30.85 9.52 1.81
C ASP A 140 -29.87 10.50 1.10
N CYS A 141 -28.93 9.99 0.30
CA CYS A 141 -28.02 10.81 -0.49
C CYS A 141 -28.81 11.72 -1.45
N PRO A 142 -28.52 13.04 -1.48
CA PRO A 142 -29.23 13.98 -2.35
C PRO A 142 -29.24 13.50 -3.81
N PRO A 143 -30.39 13.56 -4.52
CA PRO A 143 -30.50 13.05 -5.88
C PRO A 143 -29.48 13.66 -6.85
N GLU A 144 -29.15 14.94 -6.68
CA GLU A 144 -28.15 15.66 -7.49
C GLU A 144 -26.74 15.08 -7.28
N THR A 145 -26.35 14.84 -6.02
CA THR A 145 -25.08 14.20 -5.66
C THR A 145 -25.03 12.74 -6.13
N LYS A 146 -26.12 11.99 -5.99
CA LYS A 146 -26.23 10.61 -6.48
C LYS A 146 -26.04 10.54 -8.00
N LYS A 147 -26.69 11.45 -8.75
CA LYS A 147 -26.54 11.56 -10.20
C LYS A 147 -25.11 11.91 -10.59
N PHE A 148 -24.51 12.90 -9.92
CA PHE A 148 -23.11 13.27 -10.13
C PHE A 148 -22.16 12.07 -9.94
N LEU A 149 -22.30 11.31 -8.85
CA LEU A 149 -21.46 10.15 -8.57
C LEU A 149 -21.62 9.05 -9.63
N GLN A 150 -22.84 8.83 -10.15
CA GLN A 150 -23.10 7.89 -11.24
C GLN A 150 -22.46 8.34 -12.57
N GLU A 151 -22.52 9.63 -12.89
CA GLU A 151 -21.84 10.19 -14.07
C GLU A 151 -20.32 10.03 -13.96
N CYS A 152 -19.74 10.32 -12.80
CA CYS A 152 -18.31 10.09 -12.54
C CYS A 152 -17.94 8.61 -12.67
N GLN A 153 -18.74 7.70 -12.10
CA GLN A 153 -18.48 6.25 -12.20
C GLN A 153 -18.55 5.74 -13.64
N SER A 154 -19.43 6.32 -14.46
CA SER A 154 -19.51 6.00 -15.89
C SER A 154 -18.24 6.43 -16.63
N ARG A 155 -17.66 7.59 -16.25
CA ARG A 155 -16.39 8.09 -16.80
C ARG A 155 -15.16 7.29 -16.35
N LEU A 156 -15.24 6.55 -15.24
CA LEU A 156 -14.17 5.65 -14.80
C LEU A 156 -14.02 4.40 -15.67
N GLN A 157 -15.11 3.95 -16.31
CA GLN A 157 -15.13 2.66 -17.01
C GLN A 157 -14.03 2.59 -18.08
N GLY A 158 -13.18 1.57 -17.98
CA GLY A 158 -12.06 1.34 -18.90
C GLY A 158 -10.81 2.20 -18.67
N ARG A 159 -10.81 3.13 -17.70
CA ARG A 159 -9.65 3.98 -17.38
C ARG A 159 -8.80 3.46 -16.22
N THR A 160 -9.41 2.72 -15.30
CA THR A 160 -8.76 2.15 -14.11
C THR A 160 -9.40 0.81 -13.76
N GLY A 161 -8.65 -0.03 -13.04
CA GLY A 161 -9.18 -1.26 -12.43
C GLY A 161 -10.01 -1.02 -11.17
N ALA A 162 -10.09 0.21 -10.68
CA ALA A 162 -10.93 0.57 -9.54
C ALA A 162 -12.42 0.67 -9.95
N TRP A 163 -13.29 0.04 -9.16
CA TRP A 163 -14.71 -0.12 -9.50
C TRP A 163 -15.57 1.08 -9.09
N ASP A 164 -15.13 1.86 -8.11
CA ASP A 164 -15.87 3.00 -7.56
C ASP A 164 -14.96 4.01 -6.83
N LEU A 165 -15.58 5.11 -6.38
CA LEU A 165 -14.91 6.20 -5.66
C LEU A 165 -14.20 5.71 -4.39
N GLY A 166 -14.84 4.88 -3.57
CA GLY A 166 -14.22 4.40 -2.33
C GLY A 166 -12.99 3.54 -2.58
N SER A 167 -13.00 2.72 -3.63
CA SER A 167 -11.84 1.94 -4.08
C SER A 167 -10.65 2.82 -4.49
N LEU A 168 -10.89 4.04 -4.97
CA LEU A 168 -9.83 5.00 -5.27
C LEU A 168 -9.36 5.73 -4.01
N VAL A 169 -10.27 6.21 -3.17
CA VAL A 169 -9.96 7.02 -1.97
C VAL A 169 -9.08 6.26 -0.97
N ILE A 170 -9.19 4.92 -0.91
CA ILE A 170 -8.41 4.10 0.02
C ILE A 170 -6.99 3.78 -0.46
N LYS A 171 -6.69 3.94 -1.75
CA LYS A 171 -5.40 3.55 -2.35
C LYS A 171 -4.18 4.23 -1.71
N PRO A 172 -4.19 5.53 -1.33
CA PRO A 172 -3.04 6.14 -0.66
C PRO A 172 -2.66 5.45 0.65
N VAL A 173 -3.67 5.01 1.42
CA VAL A 173 -3.47 4.25 2.66
C VAL A 173 -2.89 2.86 2.35
N GLN A 174 -3.39 2.20 1.31
CA GLN A 174 -2.85 0.90 0.89
C GLN A 174 -1.40 1.04 0.39
N ARG A 175 -1.10 2.09 -0.38
CA ARG A 175 0.21 2.30 -0.99
C ARG A 175 1.31 2.50 0.04
N VAL A 176 1.10 3.36 1.03
CA VAL A 176 2.09 3.60 2.08
C VAL A 176 2.36 2.35 2.93
N LEU A 177 1.38 1.46 3.08
CA LEU A 177 1.53 0.17 3.76
C LEU A 177 2.20 -0.90 2.88
N LYS A 178 2.24 -0.72 1.55
CA LYS A 178 2.92 -1.63 0.62
C LYS A 178 4.43 -1.39 0.56
N TYR A 179 4.90 -0.16 0.73
CA TYR A 179 6.34 0.15 0.63
C TYR A 179 7.23 -0.72 1.54
N PRO A 180 6.94 -0.92 2.84
CA PRO A 180 7.76 -1.78 3.69
C PRO A 180 7.88 -3.21 3.17
N LEU A 181 6.82 -3.76 2.57
CA LEU A 181 6.80 -5.13 2.05
C LEU A 181 7.70 -5.27 0.82
N LEU A 182 7.55 -4.34 -0.12
CA LEU A 182 8.33 -4.33 -1.36
C LEU A 182 9.82 -4.11 -1.07
N ILE A 183 10.16 -3.19 -0.16
CA ILE A 183 11.55 -2.92 0.23
C ILE A 183 12.18 -4.13 0.93
N LYS A 184 11.45 -4.80 1.84
CA LYS A 184 11.93 -6.04 2.48
C LYS A 184 12.15 -7.17 1.47
N GLN A 185 11.23 -7.34 0.53
CA GLN A 185 11.34 -8.35 -0.51
C GLN A 185 12.57 -8.07 -1.38
N LEU A 186 12.80 -6.81 -1.74
CA LEU A 186 13.98 -6.38 -2.49
C LEU A 186 15.28 -6.62 -1.70
N LEU A 187 15.29 -6.27 -0.41
CA LEU A 187 16.45 -6.48 0.47
C LEU A 187 16.80 -7.96 0.60
N LYS A 188 15.80 -8.86 0.70
CA LYS A 188 16.01 -10.31 0.77
C LYS A 188 16.75 -10.87 -0.45
N GLU A 189 16.49 -10.29 -1.62
CA GLU A 189 17.15 -10.67 -2.88
C GLU A 189 18.41 -9.83 -3.18
N THR A 190 18.84 -8.96 -2.25
CA THR A 190 20.03 -8.11 -2.41
C THR A 190 21.16 -8.60 -1.51
N VAL A 191 22.27 -9.03 -2.11
CA VAL A 191 23.44 -9.53 -1.36
C VAL A 191 24.13 -8.41 -0.56
N PRO A 192 24.79 -8.71 0.57
CA PRO A 192 25.47 -7.70 1.39
C PRO A 192 26.57 -6.91 0.68
N THR A 193 27.15 -7.46 -0.38
CA THR A 193 28.18 -6.81 -1.20
C THR A 193 27.61 -5.85 -2.24
N HIS A 194 26.29 -5.86 -2.48
CA HIS A 194 25.64 -4.97 -3.41
C HIS A 194 25.70 -3.52 -2.87
N PRO A 195 26.02 -2.52 -3.71
CA PRO A 195 26.22 -1.15 -3.23
C PRO A 195 24.99 -0.54 -2.54
N ASP A 196 23.78 -0.85 -3.03
CA ASP A 196 22.51 -0.39 -2.44
C ASP A 196 22.06 -1.15 -1.17
N HIS A 197 22.79 -2.20 -0.72
CA HIS A 197 22.32 -3.05 0.39
C HIS A 197 22.16 -2.26 1.71
N VAL A 198 23.15 -1.42 2.04
CA VAL A 198 23.12 -0.61 3.27
C VAL A 198 21.95 0.36 3.26
N GLU A 199 21.71 1.02 2.13
CA GLU A 199 20.60 1.96 1.99
C GLU A 199 19.24 1.24 2.01
N LEU A 200 19.14 0.03 1.46
CA LEU A 200 17.92 -0.80 1.56
C LEU A 200 17.61 -1.21 3.00
N VAL A 201 18.62 -1.59 3.79
CA VAL A 201 18.43 -1.89 5.22
C VAL A 201 17.87 -0.66 5.94
N ARG A 202 18.47 0.51 5.71
CA ARG A 202 18.01 1.78 6.30
C ARG A 202 16.60 2.13 5.85
N ALA A 203 16.31 2.05 4.56
CA ALA A 203 15.00 2.34 3.99
C ALA A 203 13.93 1.42 4.57
N SER A 204 14.24 0.12 4.73
CA SER A 204 13.34 -0.86 5.34
C SER A 204 12.96 -0.48 6.77
N VAL A 205 13.91 -0.03 7.58
CA VAL A 205 13.64 0.36 8.98
C VAL A 205 12.85 1.66 9.05
N GLU A 206 13.22 2.66 8.26
CA GLU A 206 12.55 3.97 8.30
C GLU A 206 11.11 3.90 7.78
N ILE A 207 10.86 3.17 6.69
CA ILE A 207 9.50 3.04 6.14
C ILE A 207 8.57 2.25 7.06
N GLU A 208 9.09 1.29 7.83
CA GLU A 208 8.34 0.62 8.89
C GLU A 208 7.89 1.61 9.96
N LYS A 209 8.79 2.48 10.43
CA LYS A 209 8.43 3.54 11.39
C LYS A 209 7.35 4.46 10.85
N VAL A 210 7.38 4.78 9.55
CA VAL A 210 6.31 5.58 8.90
C VAL A 210 4.97 4.83 8.97
N ALA A 211 4.95 3.55 8.63
CA ALA A 211 3.74 2.73 8.69
C ALA A 211 3.19 2.61 10.12
N GLU A 212 4.07 2.41 11.12
CA GLU A 212 3.72 2.40 12.53
C GLU A 212 3.16 3.74 12.99
N LYS A 213 3.79 4.86 12.62
CA LYS A 213 3.34 6.21 12.95
C LYS A 213 1.95 6.50 12.36
N ILE A 214 1.70 6.11 11.12
CA ILE A 214 0.37 6.23 10.50
C ILE A 214 -0.67 5.44 11.30
N ASN A 215 -0.30 4.26 11.80
CA ASN A 215 -1.16 3.44 12.66
C ASN A 215 -1.39 4.08 14.05
N GLU A 216 -0.37 4.69 14.65
CA GLU A 216 -0.48 5.41 15.93
C GLU A 216 -1.32 6.69 15.83
N VAL A 217 -1.16 7.45 14.74
CA VAL A 217 -1.93 8.69 14.50
C VAL A 217 -3.42 8.38 14.44
N LYS A 218 -3.81 7.27 13.80
CA LYS A 218 -5.19 6.77 13.83
C LYS A 218 -5.63 6.46 15.26
N LYS A 219 -4.87 5.63 15.99
CA LYS A 219 -5.18 5.26 17.38
C LYS A 219 -5.34 6.47 18.32
N ARG A 220 -4.50 7.51 18.19
CA ARG A 220 -4.56 8.72 19.02
C ARG A 220 -5.78 9.58 18.66
N LYS A 221 -6.14 9.67 17.39
CA LYS A 221 -7.35 10.39 16.94
C LYS A 221 -8.62 9.76 17.52
N ASP A 222 -8.75 8.43 17.47
CA ASP A 222 -9.87 7.68 18.06
C ASP A 222 -10.04 7.92 19.57
N ILE A 223 -8.92 8.11 20.28
CA ILE A 223 -8.93 8.39 21.72
C ILE A 223 -9.39 9.82 21.96
N VAL A 224 -8.85 10.79 21.24
CA VAL A 224 -9.21 12.21 21.43
C VAL A 224 -10.68 12.45 21.09
N GLU A 225 -11.21 11.88 20.00
CA GLU A 225 -12.63 12.03 19.64
C GLU A 225 -13.56 11.46 20.73
N LYS A 226 -13.21 10.30 21.32
CA LYS A 226 -13.97 9.72 22.45
C LYS A 226 -13.99 10.58 23.71
N TYR A 227 -12.96 11.41 23.94
CA TYR A 227 -12.87 12.27 25.12
C TYR A 227 -13.49 13.65 24.89
N VAL A 228 -13.58 14.11 23.63
CA VAL A 228 -14.16 15.42 23.27
C VAL A 228 -15.68 15.34 23.14
N ASP A 229 -16.23 14.23 22.62
CA ASP A 229 -17.68 14.04 22.49
C ASP A 229 -18.33 13.45 23.76
N GLY A 230 -18.44 14.27 24.81
CA GLY A 230 -19.09 13.95 26.10
C GLY A 230 -20.59 13.59 26.07
N LYS A 231 -21.06 12.81 25.09
CA LYS A 231 -22.38 12.15 25.02
C LYS A 231 -22.22 10.73 24.48
N GLY A 232 -22.59 9.76 25.32
CA GLY A 232 -22.56 8.33 25.00
C GLY A 232 -23.69 7.84 24.08
N ASN A 233 -23.52 6.57 23.67
CA ASN A 233 -24.27 5.70 22.74
C ASN A 233 -24.01 5.98 21.25
N THR A 234 -23.50 5.02 20.47
CA THR A 234 -24.06 3.65 20.33
C THR A 234 -23.01 2.55 20.10
N ASN A 235 -23.32 1.41 20.71
CA ASN A 235 -22.67 0.12 20.54
C ASN A 235 -22.79 -0.40 19.09
N VAL A 236 -21.76 -0.21 18.26
CA VAL A 236 -21.47 -1.15 17.14
C VAL A 236 -19.95 -1.34 16.93
N ILE A 237 -19.12 -0.38 17.33
CA ILE A 237 -17.67 -0.40 17.05
C ILE A 237 -16.84 -0.66 18.33
N HIS A 238 -17.37 -1.44 19.27
CA HIS A 238 -16.60 -1.93 20.43
C HIS A 238 -16.08 -3.38 20.23
N GLY A 239 -16.54 -4.07 19.19
CA GLY A 239 -16.21 -5.47 18.91
C GLY A 239 -15.01 -5.70 17.98
N ILE A 240 -14.56 -4.70 17.22
CA ILE A 240 -13.56 -4.89 16.15
C ILE A 240 -12.12 -4.83 16.70
N THR A 241 -11.88 -4.02 17.74
CA THR A 241 -10.53 -3.72 18.23
C THR A 241 -10.00 -4.79 19.21
N LYS A 242 -10.86 -5.50 19.95
CA LYS A 242 -10.42 -6.53 20.92
C LYS A 242 -9.95 -7.85 20.27
N LYS A 243 -10.33 -8.12 19.01
CA LYS A 243 -9.78 -9.26 18.24
C LYS A 243 -8.46 -8.93 17.53
N TRP A 244 -8.10 -7.66 17.42
CA TRP A 244 -6.91 -7.19 16.69
C TRP A 244 -5.58 -7.51 17.42
N THR A 245 -5.61 -7.80 18.73
CA THR A 245 -4.40 -8.09 19.54
C THR A 245 -4.33 -9.49 20.16
N ARG A 246 -5.31 -10.37 19.91
CA ARG A 246 -5.35 -11.73 20.51
C ARG A 246 -5.14 -12.90 19.54
N SER A 247 -5.24 -12.70 18.23
CA SER A 247 -5.02 -13.78 17.25
C SER A 247 -3.55 -14.02 16.90
N ALA A 248 -2.64 -13.12 17.30
CA ALA A 248 -1.19 -13.27 17.09
C ALA A 248 -0.54 -14.38 17.96
N GLN A 249 -1.28 -15.00 18.90
CA GLN A 249 -0.75 -16.03 19.80
C GLN A 249 -1.38 -17.44 19.66
N GLN A 250 -2.33 -17.67 18.74
CA GLN A 250 -2.98 -18.99 18.60
C GLN A 250 -2.82 -19.70 17.24
N VAL A 251 -2.05 -19.17 16.30
CA VAL A 251 -1.80 -19.85 15.00
C VAL A 251 -0.47 -20.61 15.00
N LYS A 252 -0.11 -21.23 16.13
CA LYS A 252 1.10 -22.06 16.26
C LYS A 252 0.80 -23.57 16.16
N MET A 253 -0.47 -23.97 16.03
CA MET A 253 -0.88 -25.38 16.01
C MET A 253 -2.02 -25.65 15.02
N ALA A 254 -1.72 -25.70 13.72
CA ALA A 254 -2.50 -26.44 12.73
C ALA A 254 -1.74 -26.57 11.40
N LEU A 255 -0.74 -27.46 11.36
CA LEU A 255 -0.55 -28.56 10.37
C LEU A 255 -0.61 -28.27 8.83
N PRO A 256 -0.04 -29.15 7.98
CA PRO A 256 1.15 -28.86 7.20
C PRO A 256 0.93 -28.91 5.67
N GLY A 257 1.89 -28.34 4.93
CA GLY A 257 2.26 -28.84 3.61
C GLY A 257 1.55 -28.23 2.40
N ARG A 258 2.13 -27.16 1.84
CA ARG A 258 2.45 -27.00 0.41
C ARG A 258 3.30 -25.74 0.22
N GLY A 259 4.56 -25.90 -0.20
CA GLY A 259 5.46 -24.80 -0.56
C GLY A 259 5.15 -24.22 -1.96
N ALA A 260 5.79 -23.14 -2.43
CA ALA A 260 6.72 -22.19 -1.85
C ALA A 260 6.85 -21.00 -2.82
N ASP A 261 7.17 -19.81 -2.29
CA ASP A 261 7.82 -18.68 -2.99
C ASP A 261 6.98 -17.51 -3.55
N GLY A 262 5.87 -17.19 -2.90
CA GLY A 262 5.45 -15.80 -2.71
C GLY A 262 5.56 -15.49 -1.22
N THR A 263 6.20 -14.38 -0.81
CA THR A 263 6.07 -13.93 0.58
C THR A 263 4.67 -13.35 0.76
N TYR A 264 3.70 -14.26 0.96
CA TYR A 264 2.37 -13.94 1.41
C TYR A 264 2.47 -13.34 2.80
N ASP A 265 2.30 -12.03 2.90
CA ASP A 265 1.98 -11.42 4.18
C ASP A 265 0.47 -11.64 4.39
N GLU A 266 0.15 -12.78 5.02
CA GLU A 266 -1.22 -13.13 5.39
C GLU A 266 -1.91 -12.01 6.19
N LEU A 267 -1.15 -11.15 6.89
CA LEU A 267 -1.70 -9.99 7.59
C LEU A 267 -2.08 -8.88 6.60
N TYR A 268 -1.25 -8.58 5.60
CA TYR A 268 -1.63 -7.63 4.54
C TYR A 268 -2.84 -8.15 3.76
N ASP A 269 -2.82 -9.41 3.33
CA ASP A 269 -3.92 -9.98 2.55
C ASP A 269 -5.18 -10.07 3.40
N ALA A 270 -5.09 -10.42 4.68
CA ALA A 270 -6.21 -10.38 5.59
C ALA A 270 -6.68 -8.94 5.87
N LEU A 271 -5.78 -7.96 5.98
CA LEU A 271 -6.14 -6.55 6.21
C LEU A 271 -6.78 -5.94 4.96
N SER A 272 -6.21 -6.18 3.78
CA SER A 272 -6.73 -5.74 2.48
C SER A 272 -8.05 -6.44 2.18
N GLN A 273 -8.15 -7.78 2.31
CA GLN A 273 -9.41 -8.49 2.15
C GLN A 273 -10.44 -8.04 3.17
N LYS A 274 -10.06 -7.81 4.43
CA LYS A 274 -11.02 -7.39 5.46
C LYS A 274 -11.50 -5.96 5.23
N LEU A 275 -10.64 -5.07 4.75
CA LEU A 275 -11.00 -3.71 4.35
C LEU A 275 -11.94 -3.74 3.13
N ASP A 276 -11.61 -4.55 2.13
CA ASP A 276 -12.44 -4.77 0.94
C ASP A 276 -13.78 -5.44 1.30
N LEU A 277 -13.79 -6.39 2.24
CA LEU A 277 -15.00 -7.06 2.73
C LEU A 277 -15.86 -6.13 3.58
N GLN A 278 -15.26 -5.25 4.39
CA GLN A 278 -15.99 -4.25 5.15
C GLN A 278 -16.62 -3.22 4.23
N TYR A 279 -15.89 -2.79 3.20
CA TYR A 279 -16.40 -1.89 2.17
C TYR A 279 -17.54 -2.56 1.37
N ARG A 280 -17.35 -3.81 0.91
CA ARG A 280 -18.39 -4.59 0.22
C ARG A 280 -19.61 -4.86 1.10
N SER A 281 -19.42 -5.16 2.38
CA SER A 281 -20.52 -5.34 3.33
C SER A 281 -21.31 -4.04 3.54
N ALA A 282 -20.63 -2.90 3.65
CA ALA A 282 -21.29 -1.60 3.71
C ALA A 282 -22.07 -1.31 2.42
N SER A 283 -21.51 -1.61 1.25
CA SER A 283 -22.20 -1.47 -0.04
C SER A 283 -23.36 -2.46 -0.24
N GLN A 284 -23.28 -3.68 0.31
CA GLN A 284 -24.33 -4.70 0.17
C GLN A 284 -25.50 -4.44 1.12
N LEU A 285 -25.23 -4.06 2.37
CA LEU A 285 -26.27 -3.63 3.31
C LEU A 285 -27.09 -2.47 2.74
N TYR A 286 -26.45 -1.60 1.97
CA TYR A 286 -27.12 -0.53 1.25
C TYR A 286 -28.03 -1.02 0.12
N LYS A 287 -27.57 -1.98 -0.71
CA LYS A 287 -28.39 -2.59 -1.76
C LYS A 287 -29.58 -3.37 -1.22
N ASP A 288 -29.43 -3.98 -0.06
CA ASP A 288 -30.50 -4.76 0.59
C ASP A 288 -31.55 -3.85 1.26
N LEU A 289 -31.18 -2.61 1.62
CA LEU A 289 -32.11 -1.56 2.08
C LEU A 289 -32.93 -0.95 0.92
N ASP A 290 -32.40 -0.94 -0.31
CA ASP A 290 -33.12 -0.50 -1.52
C ASP A 290 -34.18 -1.52 -2.01
N PHE A 291 -34.28 -2.70 -1.39
CA PHE A 291 -35.24 -3.77 -1.73
C PHE A 291 -36.46 -3.86 -0.77
N TRP A 292 -36.57 -2.95 0.20
CA TRP A 292 -37.70 -2.86 1.15
C TRP A 292 -38.38 -1.49 1.12
#